data_AF-A0AAV8Z353-F1
#
_entry.id   AF-A0AAV8Z353-F1
#
_cell.length_a   1.000
_cell.length_b   1.000
_cell.length_c   1.000
_cell.angle_alpha   90.00
_cell.angle_beta   90.00
_cell.angle_gamma   90.00
#
_symmetry.space_group_name_H-M   'P 1'
#
loop_
_entity.id
_entity.type
_entity.pdbx_description
1 polymer ?
#
loop_
_entity_poly.entity_id
_entity_poly.type
_entity_poly.pdbx_seq_one_letter_code
_entity_poly.pdbx_strand_id
1 'polypeptide(L)'
;MKTSQPLNVSLQLAKKIIKACCVLHNYVCMRDGYAFHHTLSIKGLVDINNTPSLHKYGWTVRDEYANYFISPAGAVPWQDSKI
;
A
#
# COMPACT_ATOMS: atom_id res chain seq x y z
N MET A 1 -17.58 11.14 -6.85
CA MET A 1 -16.80 11.16 -5.60
C MET A 1 -16.31 9.74 -5.32
N LYS A 2 -15.01 9.47 -5.35
CA LYS A 2 -14.44 8.17 -4.91
C LYS A 2 -14.23 8.26 -3.41
N THR A 3 -14.94 7.44 -2.64
CA THR A 3 -14.76 7.32 -1.19
C THR A 3 -13.48 6.52 -0.92
N SER A 4 -12.67 6.97 0.04
CA SER A 4 -11.52 6.21 0.53
C SER A 4 -12.02 4.88 1.07
N GLN A 5 -11.55 3.78 0.48
CA GLN A 5 -11.97 2.46 0.92
C GLN A 5 -11.28 2.18 2.25
N PRO A 6 -12.02 2.01 3.36
CA PRO A 6 -11.41 1.72 4.65
C PRO A 6 -10.68 0.38 4.58
N LEU A 7 -9.59 0.27 5.33
CA LEU A 7 -8.88 -1.00 5.52
C LEU A 7 -9.90 -2.07 5.92
N ASN A 8 -10.04 -3.12 5.08
CA ASN A 8 -10.98 -4.22 5.29
C ASN A 8 -10.48 -5.14 6.42
N VAL A 9 -10.53 -4.64 7.66
CA VAL A 9 -10.04 -5.32 8.86
C VAL A 9 -11.17 -5.45 9.88
N SER A 10 -11.13 -6.53 10.67
CA SER A 10 -12.07 -6.68 11.78
C SER A 10 -11.87 -5.59 12.83
N LEU A 11 -12.93 -5.25 13.58
CA LEU A 11 -12.85 -4.26 14.66
C LEU A 11 -11.75 -4.59 15.68
N GLN A 12 -11.56 -5.88 15.98
CA GLN A 12 -10.52 -6.32 16.91
C GLN A 12 -9.11 -6.07 16.36
N LEU A 13 -8.90 -6.31 15.06
CA LEU A 13 -7.65 -6.02 14.40
C LEU A 13 -7.40 -4.50 14.31
N ALA A 14 -8.42 -3.71 13.98
CA ALA A 14 -8.32 -2.25 13.97
C ALA A 14 -7.88 -1.70 15.34
N LYS A 15 -8.46 -2.21 16.44
CA LYS A 15 -8.06 -1.84 17.81
C LYS A 15 -6.59 -2.16 18.09
N LYS A 16 -6.09 -3.31 17.63
CA LYS A 16 -4.68 -3.70 17.79
C LYS A 16 -3.75 -2.78 16.99
N ILE A 17 -4.11 -2.46 15.75
CA ILE A 17 -3.35 -1.54 14.89
C ILE A 17 -3.22 -0.17 15.56
N ILE A 18 -4.34 0.41 15.99
CA ILE A 18 -4.34 1.73 16.64
C ILE A 18 -3.46 1.72 17.89
N LYS A 19 -3.60 0.72 18.77
CA LYS A 19 -2.78 0.59 19.99
C LYS A 19 -1.30 0.45 19.66
N ALA A 20 -0.94 -0.35 18.66
CA ALA A 20 0.45 -0.52 18.24
C ALA A 20 1.05 0.80 17.74
N CYS A 21 0.31 1.56 16.92
CA CYS A 21 0.74 2.88 16.45
C CYS A 21 0.96 3.86 17.62
N CYS A 22 0.06 3.89 18.61
CA CYS A 22 0.22 4.75 19.79
C CYS A 22 1.46 4.38 20.62
N VAL A 23 1.68 3.09 20.88
CA VAL A 23 2.86 2.64 21.64
C VAL A 23 4.15 2.97 20.89
N LEU A 24 4.19 2.73 19.57
CA LEU A 24 5.34 3.05 18.74
C LEU A 24 5.62 4.55 18.73
N HIS A 25 4.59 5.38 18.57
CA HIS A 25 4.72 6.84 18.62
C HIS A 25 5.35 7.28 19.94
N ASN A 26 4.81 6.82 21.07
CA ASN A 26 5.33 7.17 22.39
C ASN A 26 6.77 6.71 22.57
N TYR A 27 7.10 5.50 22.12
CA TYR A 27 8.47 4.99 22.19
C TYR A 27 9.46 5.85 21.39
N VAL A 28 9.12 6.19 20.15
CA VAL A 28 9.96 7.04 19.28
C VAL A 28 10.11 8.44 19.90
N CYS A 29 9.03 9.03 20.41
CA CYS A 29 9.09 10.35 21.05
C CYS A 29 9.95 10.36 22.33
N MET A 30 9.95 9.27 23.11
CA MET A 30 10.85 9.14 24.26
C MET A 30 12.31 8.94 23.85
N ARG A 31 12.57 8.15 22.80
CA ARG A 31 13.92 7.83 22.34
C ARG A 31 14.61 9.00 21.63
N ASP A 32 13.90 9.63 20.69
CA ASP A 32 14.48 10.62 19.76
C ASP A 32 14.17 12.05 20.19
N GLY A 33 13.40 12.22 21.27
CA GLY A 33 12.85 13.51 21.68
C GLY A 33 11.59 13.88 20.90
N TYR A 34 10.79 14.77 21.48
CA TYR A 34 9.55 15.26 20.89
C TYR A 34 9.73 16.71 20.43
N ALA A 35 9.89 16.92 19.13
CA ALA A 35 9.84 18.26 18.55
C ALA A 35 8.41 18.54 18.07
N PHE A 36 7.65 19.25 18.91
CA PHE A 36 6.26 19.65 18.68
C PHE A 36 6.00 20.22 17.27
N HIS A 37 6.98 20.95 16.72
CA HIS A 37 6.90 21.51 15.38
C HIS A 37 6.76 20.45 14.26
N HIS A 38 7.23 19.21 14.48
CA HIS A 38 7.03 18.09 13.54
C HIS A 38 5.63 17.49 13.61
N THR A 39 4.89 17.69 14.71
CA THR A 39 3.47 17.27 14.78
C THR A 39 2.51 18.26 14.15
N LEU A 40 2.94 19.51 13.95
CA LEU A 40 2.16 20.55 13.28
C LEU A 40 2.19 20.43 11.74
N SER A 41 3.08 19.59 11.20
CA SER A 41 3.35 19.47 9.78
C SER A 41 3.49 18.00 9.40
N ILE A 42 2.57 17.48 8.59
CA ILE A 42 2.70 16.12 8.04
C ILE A 42 3.65 16.20 6.82
N LYS A 43 4.95 16.05 7.06
CA LYS A 43 5.94 15.90 5.99
C LYS A 43 5.86 14.48 5.42
N GLY A 44 5.42 14.34 4.16
CA GLY A 44 5.42 13.05 3.44
C GLY A 44 4.04 12.48 3.12
N LEU A 45 2.96 12.98 3.73
CA LEU A 45 1.61 12.88 3.14
C LEU A 45 1.35 14.15 2.34
N VAL A 46 2.20 14.37 1.34
CA VAL A 46 1.84 15.35 0.31
C VAL A 46 0.61 14.76 -0.36
N ASP A 47 -0.48 15.53 -0.44
CA ASP A 47 -1.57 15.18 -1.36
C ASP A 47 -0.90 14.93 -2.70
N ILE A 48 -0.93 13.69 -3.17
CA ILE A 48 -0.51 13.36 -4.51
C ILE A 48 -1.45 14.21 -5.36
N ASN A 49 -0.92 15.31 -5.89
CA ASN A 49 -1.63 16.13 -6.87
C ASN A 49 -2.27 15.13 -7.81
N ASN A 50 -3.58 15.21 -7.94
CA ASN A 50 -4.42 14.26 -8.66
C ASN A 50 -4.10 14.37 -10.17
N THR A 51 -2.86 14.07 -10.55
CA THR A 51 -2.40 13.96 -11.91
C THR A 51 -3.24 12.83 -12.51
N PRO A 52 -3.96 13.06 -13.62
CA PRO A 52 -4.76 12.02 -14.25
C PRO A 52 -3.89 10.79 -14.42
N SER A 53 -4.32 9.73 -13.75
CA SER A 53 -3.51 8.61 -13.35
C SER A 53 -2.75 7.96 -14.50
N LEU A 54 -1.44 7.78 -14.35
CA LEU A 54 -0.73 6.67 -15.04
C LEU A 54 -1.23 5.28 -14.58
N HIS A 55 -2.06 5.21 -13.52
CA HIS A 55 -2.58 3.94 -12.97
C HIS A 55 -3.47 3.14 -13.93
N LYS A 56 -4.03 3.73 -14.99
CA LYS A 56 -4.79 2.95 -15.99
C LYS A 56 -3.91 1.97 -16.75
N TYR A 57 -2.61 2.27 -16.89
CA TYR A 57 -1.69 1.41 -17.65
C TYR A 57 -1.20 0.22 -16.83
N GLY A 58 -1.05 0.34 -15.51
CA GLY A 58 -0.49 -0.74 -14.69
C GLY A 58 -1.36 -2.01 -14.67
N TRP A 59 -2.69 -1.86 -14.65
CA TRP A 59 -3.61 -3.01 -14.71
C TRP A 59 -3.62 -3.65 -16.08
N THR A 60 -3.68 -2.84 -17.14
CA THR A 60 -3.62 -3.34 -18.52
C THR A 60 -2.31 -4.08 -18.78
N VAL A 61 -1.17 -3.52 -18.36
CA VAL A 61 0.14 -4.16 -18.51
C VAL A 61 0.20 -5.48 -17.73
N ARG A 62 -0.32 -5.52 -16.49
CA ARG A 62 -0.39 -6.76 -15.71
C ARG A 62 -1.23 -7.83 -16.41
N ASP A 63 -2.41 -7.46 -16.90
CA ASP A 63 -3.33 -8.40 -17.54
C ASP A 63 -2.79 -8.86 -18.91
N GLU A 64 -2.10 -7.99 -19.66
CA GLU A 64 -1.39 -8.35 -20.89
C GLU A 64 -0.27 -9.37 -20.64
N TYR A 65 0.58 -9.15 -19.63
CA TYR A 65 1.61 -10.13 -19.28
C TYR A 65 1.01 -11.46 -18.82
N ALA A 66 -0.03 -11.43 -17.99
CA ALA A 66 -0.71 -12.65 -17.54
C ALA A 66 -1.26 -13.46 -18.73
N ASN A 67 -1.91 -12.80 -19.69
CA ASN A 67 -2.42 -13.45 -20.89
C ASN A 67 -1.29 -14.00 -21.79
N TYR A 68 -0.17 -13.27 -21.91
CA TYR A 68 0.98 -13.72 -22.68
C TYR A 68 1.60 -15.01 -22.13
N PHE A 69 1.87 -15.08 -20.83
CA PHE A 69 2.47 -16.26 -20.20
C PHE A 69 1.54 -17.48 -20.15
N ILE A 70 0.22 -17.29 -20.30
CA ILE A 70 -0.74 -18.40 -20.46
C ILE A 70 -0.84 -18.86 -21.93
N SER A 71 -0.44 -18.02 -22.90
CA SER A 71 -0.47 -18.36 -24.31
C SER A 71 0.62 -19.38 -24.70
N PRO A 72 0.45 -20.17 -25.78
CA PRO A 72 1.48 -21.09 -26.26
C PRO A 72 2.80 -20.41 -26.63
N ALA A 73 2.77 -19.12 -26.98
CA ALA A 73 3.95 -18.35 -27.37
C ALA A 73 4.77 -17.81 -26.19
N GLY A 74 4.12 -17.62 -25.02
CA GLY A 74 4.76 -17.10 -23.82
C GLY A 74 4.91 -18.11 -22.68
N ALA A 75 4.33 -19.30 -22.81
CA ALA A 75 4.43 -20.36 -21.82
C ALA A 75 5.89 -20.80 -21.60
N VAL A 76 6.31 -20.83 -20.33
CA VAL A 76 7.66 -21.27 -19.97
C VAL A 76 7.67 -22.75 -19.55
N PRO A 77 8.74 -23.52 -19.85
CA PRO A 77 8.75 -24.98 -19.63
C PRO A 77 8.54 -25.43 -18.18
N TRP A 78 8.82 -24.55 -17.21
CA TRP A 78 8.70 -24.85 -15.78
C TRP A 78 7.42 -24.30 -15.14
N GLN A 79 6.54 -23.64 -15.90
CA GLN A 79 5.37 -22.92 -15.38
C GLN A 79 4.45 -23.81 -14.56
N ASP A 80 4.19 -25.03 -15.05
CA ASP A 80 3.30 -25.99 -14.41
C ASP A 80 4.05 -27.15 -13.72
N SER A 81 5.36 -27.03 -13.56
CA SER A 81 6.21 -28.09 -13.01
C SER A 81 5.98 -28.42 -11.53
N LYS A 82 5.19 -27.59 -10.83
CA LYS A 82 4.92 -27.71 -9.38
C LYS A 82 3.43 -27.70 -9.02
N ILE A 83 2.55 -27.82 -10.02
CA ILE A 83 1.11 -27.91 -9.80
C ILE A 83 0.73 -29.37 -9.54
#